data_AF-A0A379SH25-F1
#
_entry.id   AF-A0A379SH25-F1
#
_cell.length_a   1.000
_cell.length_b   1.000
_cell.length_c   1.000
_cell.angle_alpha   90.00
_cell.angle_beta   90.00
_cell.angle_gamma   90.00
#
_symmetry.space_group_name_H-M   'P 1'
#
loop_
_entity.id
_entity.type
_entity.pdbx_description
1 polymer ?
#
loop_
_entity_poly.entity_id
_entity_poly.type
_entity_poly.pdbx_seq_one_letter_code
_entity_poly.pdbx_strand_id
1 'polypeptide(L)'
;MSAAVRLYPYQQAWFLDRARFKIGMFARQTGKTFTTTLELVDDCFEVEASGGRTRWVILSRGERQAKEAMEEGVKNTVRRTA
;
A
#
# COMPACT_ATOMS: atom_id res chain seq x y z
N MET A 1 -9.13 8.03 -20.41
CA MET A 1 -9.09 6.90 -19.45
C MET A 1 -9.27 7.45 -18.05
N SER A 2 -10.21 6.93 -17.27
CA SER A 2 -10.25 7.19 -15.82
C SER A 2 -9.13 6.38 -15.17
N ALA A 3 -8.44 6.94 -14.16
CA ALA A 3 -7.51 6.17 -13.35
C ALA A 3 -8.24 4.99 -12.69
N ALA A 4 -7.59 3.81 -12.65
CA ALA A 4 -8.14 2.60 -12.00
C ALA A 4 -8.43 2.82 -10.50
N VAL A 5 -7.65 3.71 -9.87
CA VAL A 5 -7.83 4.15 -8.49
C VAL A 5 -7.69 5.67 -8.42
N ARG A 6 -8.69 6.36 -7.85
CA ARG A 6 -8.60 7.79 -7.56
C ARG A 6 -8.06 7.99 -6.14
N LEU A 7 -6.94 8.71 -6.03
CA LEU A 7 -6.30 9.07 -4.76
C LEU A 7 -6.59 10.52 -4.38
N TYR A 8 -6.82 10.79 -3.09
CA TYR A 8 -6.84 12.16 -2.55
C TYR A 8 -5.43 12.77 -2.60
N PRO A 9 -5.29 14.12 -2.59
CA PRO A 9 -3.99 14.77 -2.66
C PRO A 9 -2.97 14.29 -1.62
N TYR A 10 -3.39 14.08 -0.37
CA TYR A 10 -2.48 13.58 0.68
C TYR A 10 -2.06 12.12 0.46
N GLN A 11 -2.93 11.31 -0.17
CA GLN A 11 -2.60 9.92 -0.51
C GLN A 11 -1.61 9.87 -1.67
N GLN A 12 -1.75 10.75 -2.66
CA GLN A 12 -0.79 10.90 -3.75
C GLN A 12 0.57 11.34 -3.19
N ALA A 13 0.59 12.34 -2.30
CA ALA A 13 1.83 12.81 -1.67
C ALA A 13 2.53 11.69 -0.88
N TRP A 14 1.77 10.88 -0.11
CA TRP A 14 2.33 9.72 0.59
C TRP A 14 2.88 8.65 -0.37
N PHE A 15 2.11 8.32 -1.41
CA PHE A 15 2.42 7.26 -2.37
C PHE A 15 3.64 7.60 -3.24
N LEU A 16 3.74 8.85 -3.70
CA LEU A 16 4.81 9.31 -4.59
C LEU A 16 6.13 9.63 -3.86
N ASP A 17 6.10 9.78 -2.54
CA ASP A 17 7.33 9.86 -1.76
C ASP A 17 8.12 8.55 -1.94
N ARG A 18 9.42 8.60 -2.22
CA ARG A 18 10.27 7.40 -2.38
C ARG A 18 11.37 7.35 -1.29
N ALA A 19 11.21 8.09 -0.20
CA ALA A 19 12.12 8.05 0.93
C ALA A 19 12.22 6.63 1.51
N ARG A 20 13.47 6.20 1.80
CA ARG A 20 13.75 4.88 2.39
C ARG A 20 13.04 4.65 3.74
N PHE A 21 12.86 5.72 4.50
CA PHE A 21 12.17 5.69 5.78
C PHE A 21 11.09 6.77 5.78
N LYS A 22 9.85 6.37 6.05
CA LYS A 22 8.69 7.25 6.15
C LYS A 22 8.02 7.05 7.51
N ILE A 23 7.47 8.14 8.04
CA ILE A 23 6.61 8.11 9.23
C ILE A 23 5.34 8.88 8.94
N GLY A 24 4.20 8.33 9.36
CA GLY A 24 2.90 8.92 9.09
C GLY A 24 2.03 9.00 10.35
N MET A 25 1.57 10.22 10.66
CA MET A 25 0.55 10.46 11.68
C MET A 25 -0.78 10.74 10.98
N PHE A 26 -1.65 9.73 10.91
CA PHE A 26 -2.92 9.79 10.20
C PHE A 26 -4.11 9.85 11.16
N ALA A 27 -5.13 10.63 10.81
CA ALA A 27 -6.42 10.58 11.48
C ALA A 27 -7.15 9.25 11.20
N ARG A 28 -8.20 8.94 12.00
CA ARG A 28 -9.03 7.75 11.80
C ARG A 28 -9.80 7.83 10.48
N GLN A 29 -10.08 6.66 9.88
CA GLN A 29 -10.91 6.53 8.66
C GLN A 29 -10.43 7.35 7.45
N THR A 30 -9.15 7.67 7.37
CA THR A 30 -8.51 8.41 6.26
C THR A 30 -7.92 7.49 5.17
N GLY A 31 -8.30 6.21 5.14
CA GLY A 31 -7.75 5.28 4.13
C GLY A 31 -6.24 5.05 4.25
N LYS A 32 -5.64 5.27 5.43
CA LYS A 32 -4.19 5.06 5.68
C LYS A 32 -3.74 3.65 5.32
N THR A 33 -4.52 2.62 5.70
CA THR A 33 -4.20 1.22 5.41
C THR A 33 -4.16 0.99 3.90
N PHE A 34 -5.18 1.46 3.18
CA PHE A 34 -5.24 1.34 1.72
C PHE A 34 -4.04 2.01 1.04
N THR A 35 -3.70 3.24 1.45
CA THR A 35 -2.61 4.01 0.81
C THR A 35 -1.25 3.35 1.07
N THR A 36 -1.00 2.85 2.28
CA THR A 36 0.25 2.15 2.61
C THR A 36 0.34 0.77 1.92
N THR A 37 -0.78 0.04 1.79
CA THR A 37 -0.74 -1.23 1.05
C THR A 37 -0.67 -1.04 -0.47
N LEU A 38 -1.12 0.12 -1.00
CA LEU A 38 -0.89 0.50 -2.39
C LEU A 38 0.58 0.67 -2.71
N GLU A 39 1.34 1.38 -1.86
CA GLU A 39 2.79 1.51 -1.99
C GLU A 39 3.51 0.15 -2.00
N LEU A 40 3.12 -0.75 -1.10
CA LEU A 40 3.65 -2.12 -1.05
C LEU A 40 3.38 -2.89 -2.35
N VAL A 41 2.15 -2.85 -2.85
CA VAL A 41 1.75 -3.57 -4.07
C VAL A 41 2.44 -2.99 -5.31
N ASP A 42 2.58 -1.67 -5.38
CA ASP A 42 3.32 -0.95 -6.42
C ASP A 42 4.77 -1.41 -6.48
N ASP A 43 5.49 -1.43 -5.35
CA ASP A 43 6.87 -1.94 -5.28
C ASP A 43 6.96 -3.40 -5.74
N CYS A 44 6.03 -4.26 -5.31
CA CYS A 44 5.97 -5.65 -5.75
C CYS A 44 5.82 -5.77 -7.27
N PHE A 45 4.93 -4.99 -7.88
CA PHE A 45 4.72 -5.01 -9.33
C PHE A 45 5.90 -4.40 -10.10
N GLU A 46 6.47 -3.29 -9.64
CA GLU A 46 7.67 -2.70 -10.25
C GLU A 46 8.83 -3.71 -10.25
N VAL A 47 9.08 -4.37 -9.11
CA VAL A 47 10.14 -5.37 -8.98
C VAL A 47 9.85 -6.61 -9.81
N GLU A 48 8.61 -7.12 -9.80
CA GLU A 48 8.21 -8.28 -10.61
C GLU A 48 8.35 -8.00 -12.11
N ALA A 49 7.92 -6.82 -12.59
CA ALA A 49 8.05 -6.40 -13.98
C ALA A 49 9.52 -6.32 -14.43
N SER A 50 10.45 -6.10 -13.51
CA SER A 50 11.90 -6.13 -13.76
C SER A 50 12.53 -7.53 -13.68
N GLY A 51 11.73 -8.58 -13.47
CA GLY A 51 12.19 -9.97 -13.30
C GLY A 51 12.72 -10.28 -11.90
N GLY A 52 12.52 -9.38 -10.94
CA GLY A 52 12.98 -9.49 -9.56
C GLY A 52 11.95 -10.11 -8.61
N ARG A 53 12.32 -10.16 -7.33
CA ARG A 53 11.42 -10.50 -6.22
C ARG A 53 11.71 -9.61 -5.02
N THR A 54 10.67 -9.05 -4.42
CA THR A 54 10.73 -8.26 -3.18
C THR A 54 9.88 -8.93 -2.10
N ARG A 55 10.20 -8.67 -0.83
CA ARG A 55 9.44 -9.20 0.32
C ARG A 55 9.16 -8.09 1.30
N TRP A 56 7.88 -7.95 1.63
CA TRP A 56 7.38 -7.03 2.63
C TRP A 56 6.91 -7.75 3.89
N VAL A 57 7.03 -7.07 5.02
CA VAL A 57 6.56 -7.55 6.33
C VAL A 57 5.61 -6.51 6.92
N ILE A 58 4.42 -6.94 7.34
CA ILE A 58 3.47 -6.11 8.08
C ILE A 58 3.55 -6.47 9.56
N LEU A 59 3.96 -5.51 10.38
CA LEU A 59 3.95 -5.63 11.84
C LEU A 59 2.77 -4.84 12.42
N SER A 60 2.06 -5.45 13.35
CA SER A 60 0.95 -4.82 14.08
C SER A 60 0.94 -5.29 15.53
N ARG A 61 0.06 -4.73 16.37
CA ARG A 61 -0.05 -5.13 17.78
C ARG A 61 -0.45 -6.60 17.98
N GLY A 62 -1.05 -7.23 16.97
CA GLY A 62 -1.39 -8.65 17.01
C GLY A 62 -1.62 -9.22 15.62
N GLU A 63 -1.49 -10.54 15.51
CA GLU A 63 -1.59 -11.30 14.26
C GLU A 63 -2.89 -10.99 13.49
N ARG A 64 -4.03 -10.93 14.19
CA ARG A 64 -5.33 -10.61 13.58
C ARG A 64 -5.29 -9.31 12.77
N GLN A 65 -4.67 -8.26 13.31
CA GLN A 65 -4.62 -6.97 12.64
C GLN A 65 -3.67 -6.97 11.43
N ALA A 66 -2.54 -7.70 11.53
CA ALA A 66 -1.65 -7.88 10.40
C ALA A 66 -2.34 -8.67 9.28
N LYS A 67 -3.09 -9.73 9.64
CA LYS A 67 -3.89 -10.52 8.71
C LYS A 67 -4.98 -9.69 8.03
N GLU A 68 -5.71 -8.85 8.78
CA GLU A 68 -6.68 -7.91 8.20
C GLU A 68 -6.04 -6.96 7.19
N ALA A 69 -4.84 -6.44 7.48
CA ALA A 69 -4.13 -5.59 6.52
C ALA A 69 -3.71 -6.35 5.25
N MET A 70 -3.35 -7.63 5.35
CA MET A 70 -3.03 -8.49 4.21
C MET A 70 -4.28 -8.81 3.37
N GLU A 71 -5.36 -9.24 4.01
CA GLU A 71 -6.59 -9.64 3.31
C GLU A 71 -7.32 -8.44 2.71
N GLU A 72 -7.56 -7.39 3.51
CA GLU A 72 -8.39 -6.26 3.10
C GLU A 72 -7.61 -5.13 2.44
N GLY A 73 -6.33 -5.01 2.76
CA GLY A 73 -5.43 -4.05 2.13
C GLY A 73 -4.77 -4.64 0.90
N VAL A 74 -3.82 -5.57 1.09
CA VAL A 74 -2.96 -6.07 0.01
C VAL A 74 -3.75 -6.79 -1.09
N LYS A 75 -4.52 -7.84 -0.76
CA LYS A 75 -5.22 -8.63 -1.80
C LYS A 75 -6.25 -7.81 -2.57
N ASN A 76 -6.98 -6.94 -1.88
CA ASN A 76 -7.96 -6.07 -2.54
C ASN A 76 -7.30 -5.00 -3.39
N THR A 77 -6.17 -4.42 -2.97
CA THR A 77 -5.41 -3.50 -3.80
C THR A 77 -4.94 -4.18 -5.07
N VAL A 78 -4.29 -5.36 -4.97
CA VAL A 78 -3.85 -6.15 -6.15
C VAL A 78 -5.00 -6.32 -7.16
N ARG A 79 -6.20 -6.71 -6.70
CA ARG A 79 -7.38 -6.89 -7.57
C ARG A 79 -7.90 -5.60 -8.24
N ARG A 80 -7.61 -4.43 -7.67
CA ARG A 80 -8.07 -3.12 -8.18
C ARG A 80 -7.05 -2.47 -9.10
N THR A 81 -5.80 -2.90 -9.04
CA THR A 81 -4.68 -2.29 -9.76
C THR A 81 -4.07 -3.19 -10.83
N ALA A 82 -4.33 -4.50 -10.79
CA ALA A 82 -4.05 -5.44 -11.88
C ALA A 82 -5.19 -5.42 -12.90
#